data_AF-A0A9Q1A5J8-F1
#
_entry.id   AF-A0A9Q1A5J8-F1
#
_cell.length_a   1.000
_cell.length_b   1.000
_cell.length_c   1.000
_cell.angle_alpha   90.00
_cell.angle_beta   90.00
_cell.angle_gamma   90.00
#
_symmetry.space_group_name_H-M   'P 1'
#
loop_
_entity.id
_entity.type
_entity.pdbx_description
1 polymer ?
#
loop_
_entity_poly.entity_id
_entity_poly.type
_entity_poly.pdbx_seq_one_letter_code
_entity_poly.pdbx_strand_id
1 'polypeptide(L)'
;MVHHSSFVDEEGVRKACGCPLLPLKSHIKGPAPVSDQDRTDIVDEAITFFRANVFFRNFDIQSPADKLLIYLTFYINVALKRLEGCRTLAEGTKAIINLGLEKVPVPGESGFPFPGPFF
;
A
#
# COMPACT_ATOMS: atom_id res chain seq x y z
N MET A 1 -13.33 -6.23 -13.55
CA MET A 1 -14.04 -5.83 -12.31
C MET A 1 -12.98 -5.26 -11.38
N VAL A 2 -13.29 -4.22 -10.60
CA VAL A 2 -12.38 -3.67 -9.59
C VAL A 2 -12.37 -4.61 -8.39
N HIS A 3 -11.20 -4.84 -7.80
CA HIS A 3 -11.07 -5.65 -6.58
C HIS A 3 -10.92 -4.74 -5.36
N HIS A 4 -11.82 -4.91 -4.39
CA HIS A 4 -11.81 -4.24 -3.09
C HIS A 4 -11.07 -5.09 -2.04
N SER A 5 -10.61 -4.46 -0.98
CA SER A 5 -9.96 -5.17 0.11
C SER A 5 -10.95 -6.03 0.88
N SER A 6 -10.54 -7.24 1.28
CA SER A 6 -11.37 -8.10 2.14
C SER A 6 -11.31 -7.71 3.62
N PHE A 7 -10.39 -6.82 4.00
CA PHE A 7 -10.29 -6.27 5.35
C PHE A 7 -11.37 -5.21 5.60
N VAL A 8 -12.61 -5.68 5.82
CA VAL A 8 -13.75 -4.81 6.11
C VAL A 8 -13.83 -4.53 7.61
N ASP A 9 -13.82 -3.25 7.98
CA ASP A 9 -14.00 -2.66 9.33
C ASP A 9 -14.03 -3.68 10.49
N GLU A 10 -12.85 -4.08 10.97
CA GLU A 10 -12.74 -4.76 12.25
C GLU A 10 -12.96 -3.73 13.36
N GLU A 11 -14.08 -3.85 14.09
CA GLU A 11 -14.36 -3.03 15.27
C GLU A 11 -13.14 -3.03 16.21
N GLY A 12 -12.58 -1.85 16.48
CA GLY A 12 -11.42 -1.67 17.35
C GLY A 12 -10.08 -1.49 16.64
N VAL A 13 -10.01 -1.57 15.30
CA VAL A 13 -8.78 -1.22 14.57
C VAL A 13 -8.54 0.29 14.62
N ARG A 14 -7.34 0.68 15.07
CA ARG A 14 -6.91 2.09 15.09
C ARG A 14 -6.87 2.63 13.67
N LYS A 15 -7.33 3.87 13.48
CA LYS A 15 -7.31 4.55 12.19
C LYS A 15 -6.42 5.80 12.26
N ALA A 16 -5.67 6.06 11.19
CA ALA A 16 -4.89 7.29 10.99
C ALA A 16 -5.34 7.93 9.68
N CYS A 17 -5.86 9.16 9.71
CA CYS A 17 -6.40 9.85 8.54
C CYS A 17 -7.45 9.00 7.77
N GLY A 18 -8.31 8.29 8.52
CA GLY A 18 -9.32 7.40 7.94
C GLY A 18 -8.77 6.13 7.27
N CYS A 19 -7.46 5.87 7.32
CA CYS A 19 -6.84 4.61 6.91
C CYS A 19 -6.67 3.68 8.13
N PRO A 20 -7.06 2.40 8.05
CA PRO A 20 -6.93 1.46 9.16
C PRO A 20 -5.47 1.06 9.36
N LEU A 21 -5.07 0.81 10.61
CA LEU A 21 -3.75 0.30 10.95
C LEU A 21 -3.80 -1.22 11.05
N LEU A 22 -3.80 -1.87 9.88
CA LEU A 22 -3.91 -3.32 9.76
C LEU A 22 -2.62 -4.04 10.18
N PRO A 23 -2.71 -5.26 10.73
CA PRO A 23 -1.53 -6.08 11.02
C PRO A 23 -0.72 -6.40 9.74
N LEU A 24 0.60 -6.41 9.85
CA LEU A 24 1.52 -6.73 8.75
C LEU A 24 2.50 -7.84 9.14
N LYS A 25 2.85 -8.71 8.19
CA LYS A 25 3.87 -9.76 8.41
C LYS A 25 5.29 -9.24 8.16
N SER A 26 5.65 -8.15 8.84
CA SER A 26 6.94 -7.46 8.63
C SER A 26 7.89 -7.62 9.82
N HIS A 27 9.18 -7.74 9.51
CA HIS A 27 10.27 -7.63 10.50
C HIS A 27 10.75 -6.19 10.70
N ILE A 28 10.22 -5.24 9.93
CA ILE A 28 10.58 -3.83 9.99
C ILE A 28 9.79 -3.17 11.13
N LYS A 29 10.48 -2.40 11.97
CA LYS A 29 9.83 -1.64 13.05
C LYS A 29 8.88 -0.61 12.48
N GLY A 30 7.64 -0.58 12.99
CA GLY A 30 6.62 0.37 12.59
C GLY A 30 5.44 0.37 13.56
N PRO A 31 4.46 1.27 13.34
CA PRO A 31 3.28 1.36 14.19
C PRO A 31 2.27 0.23 13.96
N ALA A 32 2.35 -0.48 12.82
CA ALA A 32 1.44 -1.56 12.48
C ALA A 32 1.53 -2.74 13.47
N PRO A 33 0.41 -3.34 13.89
CA PRO A 33 0.43 -4.58 14.64
C PRO A 33 1.16 -5.69 13.88
N VAL A 34 1.71 -6.66 14.61
CA VAL A 34 2.38 -7.81 14.01
C VAL A 34 1.33 -8.84 13.58
N SER A 35 1.41 -9.31 12.34
CA SER A 35 0.61 -10.44 11.84
C SER A 35 1.41 -11.74 11.89
N ASP A 36 0.72 -12.87 12.02
CA ASP A 36 1.29 -14.20 11.80
C ASP A 36 1.76 -14.35 10.34
N GLN A 37 2.84 -15.09 10.10
CA GLN A 37 3.43 -15.26 8.76
C GLN A 37 2.51 -16.03 7.79
N ASP A 38 1.64 -16.89 8.32
CA ASP A 38 0.71 -17.72 7.53
C ASP A 38 -0.57 -16.97 7.14
N ARG A 39 -0.81 -15.78 7.70
CA ARG A 39 -1.98 -14.96 7.38
C ARG A 39 -1.69 -14.03 6.22
N THR A 40 -2.65 -13.91 5.31
CA THR A 40 -2.67 -12.88 4.28
C THR A 40 -2.77 -11.50 4.93
N ASP A 41 -1.96 -10.56 4.48
CA ASP A 41 -2.05 -9.15 4.86
C ASP A 41 -2.45 -8.24 3.69
N ILE A 42 -2.62 -6.95 3.96
CA ILE A 42 -3.04 -5.96 2.95
C ILE A 42 -2.01 -5.76 1.83
N VAL A 43 -0.72 -6.06 2.08
CA VAL A 43 0.33 -5.96 1.07
C VAL A 43 0.21 -7.13 0.09
N ASP A 44 -0.08 -8.34 0.59
CA ASP A 44 -0.38 -9.50 -0.26
C ASP A 44 -1.60 -9.26 -1.15
N GLU A 45 -2.69 -8.72 -0.59
CA GLU A 45 -3.88 -8.34 -1.36
C GLU A 45 -3.53 -7.33 -2.46
N ALA A 46 -2.77 -6.29 -2.12
CA ALA A 46 -2.39 -5.26 -3.07
C ALA A 46 -1.56 -5.82 -4.23
N ILE A 47 -0.59 -6.69 -3.96
CA ILE A 47 0.22 -7.35 -5.01
C ILE A 47 -0.67 -8.28 -5.86
N THR A 48 -1.56 -9.05 -5.22
CA THR A 48 -2.47 -9.99 -5.89
C THR A 48 -3.42 -9.25 -6.82
N PHE A 49 -4.01 -8.14 -6.37
CA PHE A 49 -4.96 -7.35 -7.13
C PHE A 49 -4.31 -6.34 -8.07
N PHE A 50 -3.01 -6.07 -7.95
CA PHE A 50 -2.31 -5.02 -8.70
C PHE A 50 -2.59 -5.07 -10.20
N ARG A 51 -2.39 -6.25 -10.83
CA ARG A 51 -2.56 -6.41 -12.29
C ARG A 51 -3.99 -6.14 -12.75
N ALA A 52 -4.99 -6.38 -11.90
CA ALA A 52 -6.37 -6.06 -12.23
C ALA A 52 -6.64 -4.58 -11.98
N ASN A 53 -6.28 -4.07 -10.80
CA ASN A 53 -6.64 -2.74 -10.33
C ASN A 53 -5.92 -1.59 -11.05
N VAL A 54 -4.69 -1.81 -11.53
CA VAL A 54 -3.86 -0.76 -12.17
C VAL A 54 -4.46 -0.17 -13.44
N PHE A 55 -5.37 -0.89 -14.12
CA PHE A 55 -6.01 -0.42 -15.36
C PHE A 55 -7.22 0.50 -15.12
N PHE A 56 -7.73 0.57 -13.89
CA PHE A 56 -8.92 1.35 -13.59
C PHE A 56 -8.57 2.79 -13.24
N ARG A 57 -9.26 3.74 -13.89
CA ARG A 57 -9.12 5.18 -13.61
C ARG A 57 -9.93 5.63 -12.40
N ASN A 58 -11.04 4.95 -12.13
CA ASN A 58 -11.96 5.24 -11.04
C ASN A 58 -12.00 4.05 -10.10
N PHE A 59 -11.96 4.33 -8.81
CA PHE A 59 -12.08 3.34 -7.74
C PHE A 59 -13.08 3.90 -6.72
N ASP A 60 -14.20 3.23 -6.54
CA ASP A 60 -15.20 3.63 -5.54
C ASP A 60 -14.79 3.09 -4.17
N ILE A 61 -14.67 3.93 -3.16
CA ILE A 61 -14.12 3.52 -1.87
C ILE A 61 -15.24 2.92 -1.02
N GLN A 62 -15.19 1.62 -0.80
CA GLN A 62 -16.22 0.90 -0.02
C GLN A 62 -15.81 0.70 1.44
N SER A 63 -14.51 0.70 1.73
CA SER A 63 -13.98 0.52 3.09
C SER A 63 -12.77 1.41 3.39
N PRO A 64 -12.43 1.62 4.67
CA PRO A 64 -11.16 2.24 5.04
C PRO A 64 -9.93 1.51 4.46
N ALA A 65 -9.97 0.17 4.34
CA ALA A 65 -8.87 -0.62 3.80
C ALA A 65 -8.66 -0.41 2.29
N ASP A 66 -9.72 -0.06 1.55
CA ASP A 66 -9.58 0.32 0.13
C ASP A 66 -8.67 1.54 -0.06
N LYS A 67 -8.63 2.46 0.91
CA LYS A 67 -7.68 3.59 0.88
C LYS A 67 -6.23 3.11 0.90
N LEU A 68 -5.93 2.10 1.72
CA LEU A 68 -4.61 1.46 1.73
C LEU A 68 -4.35 0.74 0.41
N LEU A 69 -5.34 0.02 -0.13
CA LEU A 69 -5.21 -0.70 -1.39
C LEU A 69 -4.87 0.25 -2.56
N ILE A 70 -5.50 1.43 -2.60
CA ILE A 70 -5.20 2.48 -3.57
C ILE A 70 -3.76 2.99 -3.39
N TYR A 71 -3.37 3.31 -2.16
CA TYR A 71 -2.02 3.80 -1.87
C TYR A 71 -0.94 2.77 -2.24
N LEU A 72 -1.15 1.50 -1.87
CA LEU A 72 -0.24 0.40 -2.20
C LEU A 72 -0.19 0.15 -3.71
N THR A 73 -1.31 0.22 -4.43
CA THR A 73 -1.34 0.10 -5.90
C THR A 73 -0.49 1.18 -6.56
N PHE A 74 -0.58 2.43 -6.07
CA PHE A 74 0.31 3.51 -6.52
C PHE A 74 1.77 3.24 -6.15
N TYR A 75 2.04 2.82 -4.92
CA TYR A 75 3.40 2.57 -4.45
C TYR A 75 4.08 1.43 -5.22
N ILE A 76 3.34 0.38 -5.59
CA ILE A 76 3.81 -0.69 -6.48
C ILE A 76 4.20 -0.11 -7.86
N ASN A 77 3.42 0.82 -8.43
CA ASN A 77 3.81 1.49 -9.68
C ASN A 77 5.12 2.28 -9.54
N VAL A 78 5.31 2.99 -8.42
CA VAL A 78 6.57 3.71 -8.13
C VAL A 78 7.74 2.73 -8.01
N ALA A 79 7.54 1.61 -7.30
CA ALA A 79 8.53 0.55 -7.16
C ALA A 79 8.90 -0.07 -8.52
N LEU A 80 7.92 -0.38 -9.36
CA LEU A 80 8.15 -0.93 -10.71
C LEU A 80 8.94 0.05 -11.60
N LYS A 81 8.63 1.35 -11.55
CA LYS A 81 9.42 2.38 -12.25
C LYS A 81 10.85 2.45 -11.76
N ARG A 82 11.08 2.29 -10.45
CA ARG A 82 12.43 2.25 -9.88
C ARG A 82 13.20 1.00 -10.33
N LEU A 83 12.50 -0.12 -10.49
CA LEU A 83 13.07 -1.40 -10.92
C LEU A 83 13.33 -1.51 -12.42
N GLU A 84 12.70 -0.69 -13.25
CA GLU A 84 12.82 -0.73 -14.73
C GLU A 84 14.28 -0.70 -15.21
N GLY A 85 15.16 0.01 -14.49
CA GLY A 85 16.59 0.11 -14.80
C GLY A 85 17.49 -0.95 -14.15
N CYS A 86 16.97 -1.78 -13.24
CA CYS A 86 17.77 -2.75 -12.48
C CYS A 86 17.94 -4.05 -13.27
N ARG A 87 19.19 -4.50 -13.48
CA ARG A 87 19.48 -5.70 -14.28
C ARG A 87 19.73 -6.94 -13.44
N THR A 88 19.94 -6.76 -12.14
CA THR A 88 20.18 -7.85 -11.19
C THR A 88 19.25 -7.77 -9.99
N LEU A 89 19.00 -8.92 -9.36
CA LEU A 89 18.23 -8.98 -8.12
C LEU A 89 18.87 -8.13 -7.02
N ALA A 90 20.20 -8.14 -6.91
CA ALA A 90 20.91 -7.36 -5.89
C ALA A 90 20.71 -5.85 -6.06
N GLU A 91 20.81 -5.35 -7.31
CA GLU A 91 20.54 -3.95 -7.63
C GLU A 91 19.08 -3.59 -7.35
N GLY A 92 18.13 -4.44 -7.77
CA GLY A 92 16.70 -4.23 -7.54
C GLY A 92 16.35 -4.18 -6.06
N THR A 93 16.85 -5.13 -5.27
CA THR A 93 16.66 -5.17 -3.81
C THR A 93 17.20 -3.90 -3.16
N LYS A 94 18.41 -3.46 -3.52
CA LYS A 94 18.99 -2.22 -3.00
C LYS A 94 18.15 -0.99 -3.39
N ALA A 95 17.65 -0.94 -4.63
CA ALA A 95 16.85 0.17 -5.12
C ALA A 95 15.50 0.29 -4.38
N ILE A 96 14.85 -0.84 -4.08
CA ILE A 96 13.59 -0.87 -3.33
C ILE A 96 13.78 -0.57 -1.85
N ILE A 97 14.85 -1.08 -1.23
CA ILE A 97 15.20 -0.70 0.15
C ILE A 97 15.40 0.81 0.25
N ASN A 98 16.15 1.40 -0.68
CA ASN A 98 16.36 2.84 -0.71
C ASN A 98 15.06 3.60 -0.92
N LEU A 99 14.18 3.14 -1.81
CA LEU A 99 12.86 3.75 -2.03
C LEU A 99 12.02 3.75 -0.74
N GLY A 100 12.05 2.67 0.04
CA GLY A 100 11.34 2.59 1.33
C GLY A 100 11.87 3.51 2.42
N LEU A 101 13.09 4.04 2.27
CA LEU A 101 13.71 5.01 3.18
C LEU A 101 13.52 6.46 2.73
N GLU A 102 13.06 6.69 1.49
CA GLU A 102 12.81 8.03 0.97
C GLU A 102 11.60 8.67 1.66
N LYS A 103 11.64 10.00 1.80
CA LYS A 103 10.49 10.73 2.32
C LYS A 103 9.38 10.72 1.27
N VAL A 104 8.30 10.03 1.56
CA VAL A 104 7.07 10.06 0.77
C VAL A 104 6.15 11.19 1.25
N PRO A 105 5.49 11.93 0.35
CA PRO A 105 4.48 12.90 0.76
C PRO A 105 3.31 12.17 1.43
N VAL A 106 2.80 12.75 2.51
CA VAL A 106 1.66 12.21 3.27
C VAL A 106 0.39 13.03 3.00
N PRO A 107 -0.83 12.52 3.31
CA PRO A 107 -2.05 13.30 3.19
C PRO A 107 -1.92 14.67 3.88
N GLY A 108 -2.16 15.74 3.11
CA GLY A 108 -2.02 17.13 3.56
C GLY A 108 -0.69 17.81 3.23
N GLU A 109 0.33 17.08 2.79
CA GLU A 109 1.55 17.69 2.25
C GLU A 109 1.42 18.03 0.76
N SER A 110 2.14 19.06 0.33
CA SER A 110 2.30 19.37 -1.10
C SER A 110 2.97 18.20 -1.82
N GLY A 111 2.40 17.77 -2.95
CA GLY A 111 2.90 16.64 -3.73
C GLY A 111 2.26 15.28 -3.39
N PHE A 112 1.33 15.21 -2.43
CA PHE A 112 0.55 13.98 -2.23
C PHE A 112 -0.36 13.72 -3.45
N PRO A 113 -0.29 12.53 -4.08
CA PRO A 113 -0.90 12.29 -5.39
C PRO A 113 -2.42 12.12 -5.38
N PHE A 114 -3.05 11.99 -4.20
CA PHE A 114 -4.49 11.72 -4.08
C PHE A 114 -5.25 12.88 -3.43
N PRO A 115 -6.12 13.58 -4.17
CA PRO A 115 -6.95 14.65 -3.62
C PRO A 115 -8.27 14.09 -3.06
N GLY A 116 -8.66 14.47 -1.83
CA GLY A 116 -10.01 14.19 -1.28
C GLY A 116 -10.10 13.03 -0.30
N PRO A 117 -10.07 11.75 -0.73
CA PRO A 117 -10.51 10.62 0.10
C PRO A 117 -9.56 10.23 1.25
N PHE A 118 -8.38 10.82 1.31
CA PHE A 118 -7.40 10.62 2.39
C PHE A 118 -7.44 11.72 3.46
N PHE A 119 -8.39 12.66 3.35
CA PHE A 119 -8.67 13.70 4.34
C PHE A 119 -9.88 13.35 5.19
#